data_AF-A0A959ATI1-F1
#
_entry.id   AF-A0A959ATI1-F1
#
_cell.length_a   1.000
_cell.length_b   1.000
_cell.length_c   1.000
_cell.angle_alpha   90.00
_cell.angle_beta   90.00
_cell.angle_gamma   90.00
#
_symmetry.space_group_name_H-M   'P 1'
#
loop_
_entity.id
_entity.type
_entity.pdbx_description
1 polymer ?
#
loop_
_entity_poly.entity_id
_entity_poly.type
_entity_poly.pdbx_seq_one_letter_code
_entity_poly.pdbx_strand_id
1 'polypeptide(L)'
;LEHNPFNMSIRDCVWGCTPRTSTAYTRNTFIRKLIEIRDIARNTSSATDYYLLGNAYYNMSYFGPAFYMMNYFRSGAYFSGYWDNAQALDYYQKALQYAPDRESAARYCFMAAKAEQNLFFKNRTENRPDDDYWWGKYTIDEWDPDGYAQFHQDIKKQGYRKYFERLRSDYKDTDYYQRAIRECKYLEYYVRRM
;
A
#
# COMPACT_ATOMS: atom_id res chain seq x y z
N LEU A 1 19.57 -7.90 -1.47
CA LEU A 1 18.36 -7.11 -1.79
C LEU A 1 18.72 -5.70 -1.37
N GLU A 2 18.49 -4.72 -2.22
CA GLU A 2 18.82 -3.32 -1.93
C GLU A 2 17.88 -2.72 -0.88
N HIS A 3 16.65 -3.22 -0.80
CA HIS A 3 15.61 -2.79 0.12
C HIS A 3 15.16 -3.96 1.00
N ASN A 4 14.93 -3.69 2.29
CA ASN A 4 14.28 -4.64 3.19
C ASN A 4 12.76 -4.62 2.96
N PRO A 5 12.16 -5.69 2.40
CA PRO A 5 10.74 -5.69 2.06
C PRO A 5 9.82 -5.65 3.29
N PHE A 6 10.31 -5.95 4.49
CA PHE A 6 9.49 -5.94 5.70
C PHE A 6 9.27 -4.53 6.29
N ASN A 7 10.01 -3.52 5.80
CA ASN A 7 9.96 -2.16 6.31
C ASN A 7 9.14 -1.24 5.40
N MET A 8 8.33 -0.38 6.01
CA MET A 8 7.43 0.52 5.30
C MET A 8 7.63 1.98 5.68
N SER A 9 7.48 2.87 4.70
CA SER A 9 7.44 4.32 4.90
C SER A 9 6.02 4.84 4.64
N ILE A 10 5.67 5.98 5.25
CA ILE A 10 4.35 6.60 4.99
C ILE A 10 4.28 7.01 3.51
N ARG A 11 5.26 7.80 3.07
CA ARG A 11 5.44 8.16 1.67
C ARG A 11 6.00 6.97 0.90
N ASP A 12 5.26 6.55 -0.13
CA ASP A 12 5.77 5.57 -1.08
C ASP A 12 6.98 6.14 -1.83
N CYS A 13 7.98 5.30 -1.99
CA CYS A 13 9.19 5.61 -2.71
C CYS A 13 9.51 4.39 -3.55
N VAL A 14 9.75 4.61 -4.85
CA VAL A 14 10.15 3.55 -5.78
C VAL A 14 11.48 3.86 -6.48
N TRP A 15 11.85 5.13 -6.57
CA TRP A 15 13.11 5.59 -7.17
C TRP A 15 13.92 6.43 -6.18
N GLY A 16 15.24 6.21 -6.13
CA GLY A 16 16.13 6.99 -5.27
C GLY A 16 15.90 6.80 -3.78
N CYS A 17 15.29 5.68 -3.38
CA CYS A 17 15.03 5.37 -1.99
C CYS A 17 16.34 4.95 -1.33
N THR A 18 16.80 5.72 -0.34
CA THR A 18 17.97 5.31 0.44
C THR A 18 17.66 3.98 1.13
N PRO A 19 18.49 2.93 0.95
CA PRO A 19 18.34 1.69 1.71
C PRO A 19 18.28 2.00 3.20
N ARG A 20 17.11 1.82 3.82
CA ARG A 20 16.90 2.19 5.24
C ARG A 20 17.48 1.16 6.22
N THR A 21 18.15 0.12 5.74
CA THR A 21 18.64 -0.98 6.58
C THR A 21 19.99 -1.50 6.12
N SER A 22 20.87 -1.80 7.08
CA SER A 22 22.13 -2.53 6.86
C SER A 22 21.93 -4.02 6.56
N THR A 23 20.73 -4.56 6.79
CA THR A 23 20.42 -5.98 6.58
C THR A 23 20.22 -6.30 5.09
N ALA A 24 21.21 -6.95 4.47
CA ALA A 24 21.10 -7.45 3.11
C ALA A 24 20.47 -8.85 3.09
N TYR A 25 19.23 -8.97 2.59
CA TYR A 25 18.64 -10.27 2.28
C TYR A 25 19.15 -10.80 0.93
N THR A 26 19.18 -12.12 0.75
CA THR A 26 19.11 -12.73 -0.59
C THR A 26 17.65 -13.12 -0.85
N ARG A 27 17.28 -13.46 -2.10
CA ARG A 27 15.91 -13.98 -2.38
C ARG A 27 15.59 -15.20 -1.52
N ASN A 28 16.55 -16.11 -1.36
CA ASN A 28 16.39 -17.33 -0.56
C ASN A 28 16.20 -17.02 0.93
N THR A 29 17.05 -16.17 1.52
CA THR A 29 16.91 -15.82 2.94
C THR A 29 15.65 -15.00 3.22
N PHE A 30 15.23 -14.15 2.28
CA PHE A 30 13.95 -13.44 2.36
C PHE A 30 12.75 -14.40 2.39
N ILE A 31 12.66 -15.35 1.44
CA ILE A 31 11.54 -16.30 1.37
C ILE A 31 11.47 -17.15 2.65
N ARG A 32 12.62 -17.62 3.15
CA ARG A 32 12.69 -18.36 4.42
C ARG A 32 12.17 -17.53 5.59
N LYS A 33 12.57 -16.26 5.67
CA LYS A 33 12.10 -15.36 6.72
C LYS A 33 10.60 -15.04 6.59
N LEU A 34 10.10 -14.89 5.37
CA LEU A 34 8.67 -14.69 5.09
C LEU A 34 7.84 -15.88 5.61
N ILE A 35 8.31 -17.12 5.39
CA ILE A 35 7.68 -18.34 5.90
C ILE A 35 7.70 -18.37 7.43
N GLU A 36 8.85 -18.10 8.04
CA GLU A 36 9.02 -18.07 9.50
C GLU A 36 8.06 -17.07 10.16
N ILE A 37 8.01 -15.82 9.67
CA ILE A 37 7.11 -14.78 10.20
C ILE A 37 5.65 -15.20 10.02
N ARG A 38 5.29 -15.81 8.89
CA ARG A 38 3.92 -16.30 8.64
C ARG A 38 3.51 -17.38 9.64
N ASP A 39 4.41 -18.31 9.93
CA ASP A 39 4.12 -19.40 10.86
C ASP A 39 4.00 -18.88 12.29
N ILE A 40 4.88 -17.94 12.71
CA ILE A 40 4.76 -17.22 13.99
C ILE A 40 3.42 -16.49 14.07
N ALA A 41 3.09 -15.64 13.07
CA ALA A 41 1.87 -14.83 13.07
C ALA A 41 0.61 -15.68 13.22
N ARG A 42 0.57 -16.85 12.57
CA ARG A 42 -0.57 -17.79 12.67
C ARG A 42 -0.67 -18.45 14.04
N ASN A 43 0.46 -18.79 14.66
CA ASN A 43 0.48 -19.49 15.95
C ASN A 43 0.22 -18.54 17.13
N THR A 44 0.62 -17.28 17.03
CA THR A 44 0.55 -16.32 18.14
C THR A 44 -0.48 -15.22 17.95
N SER A 45 -1.09 -15.12 16.76
CA SER A 45 -1.92 -13.97 16.36
C SER A 45 -1.19 -12.63 16.49
N SER A 46 0.13 -12.62 16.28
CA SER A 46 0.96 -11.41 16.40
C SER A 46 0.61 -10.38 15.33
N ALA A 47 0.04 -9.25 15.77
CA ALA A 47 -0.26 -8.12 14.89
C ALA A 47 0.97 -7.57 14.18
N THR A 48 2.10 -7.47 14.89
CA THR A 48 3.36 -7.01 14.32
C THR A 48 3.83 -7.92 13.21
N ASP A 49 3.76 -9.24 13.39
CA ASP A 49 4.19 -10.19 12.35
C ASP A 49 3.25 -10.16 11.14
N TYR A 50 1.93 -10.05 11.36
CA TYR A 50 0.99 -9.80 10.27
C TYR A 50 1.30 -8.48 9.53
N TYR A 51 1.66 -7.42 10.25
CA TYR A 51 2.05 -6.17 9.63
C TYR A 51 3.32 -6.30 8.79
N LEU A 52 4.34 -7.02 9.27
CA LEU A 52 5.57 -7.28 8.51
C LEU A 52 5.28 -8.09 7.23
N LEU A 53 4.38 -9.07 7.28
CA LEU A 53 3.92 -9.80 6.10
C LEU A 53 3.24 -8.86 5.10
N GLY A 54 2.32 -8.02 5.58
CA GLY A 54 1.65 -7.01 4.76
C GLY A 54 2.65 -6.10 4.04
N ASN A 55 3.66 -5.60 4.77
CA ASN A 55 4.74 -4.78 4.20
C ASN A 55 5.51 -5.53 3.13
N ALA A 56 5.85 -6.80 3.37
CA ALA A 56 6.58 -7.62 2.41
C ALA A 56 5.82 -7.75 1.09
N TYR A 57 4.54 -8.14 1.14
CA TYR A 57 3.71 -8.26 -0.06
C TYR A 57 3.51 -6.93 -0.78
N TYR A 58 3.26 -5.83 -0.03
CA TYR A 58 3.14 -4.49 -0.60
C TYR A 58 4.43 -4.07 -1.31
N ASN A 59 5.57 -4.22 -0.64
CA ASN A 59 6.85 -3.74 -1.13
C ASN A 59 7.37 -4.52 -2.35
N MET A 60 6.92 -5.76 -2.53
CA MET A 60 7.19 -6.57 -3.71
C MET A 60 6.27 -6.25 -4.90
N SER A 61 5.23 -5.45 -4.70
CA SER A 61 4.36 -4.96 -5.77
C SER A 61 4.97 -3.78 -6.52
N TYR A 62 4.33 -3.37 -7.61
CA TYR A 62 4.64 -2.19 -8.40
C TYR A 62 4.76 -0.90 -7.58
N PHE A 63 4.01 -0.81 -6.49
CA PHE A 63 3.95 0.37 -5.63
C PHE A 63 5.10 0.41 -4.61
N GLY A 64 5.84 -0.69 -4.50
CA GLY A 64 6.88 -0.88 -3.51
C GLY A 64 8.31 -0.71 -4.05
N PRO A 65 9.28 -0.40 -3.17
CA PRO A 65 10.69 -0.28 -3.54
C PRO A 65 11.37 -1.63 -3.81
N ALA A 66 10.79 -2.75 -3.35
CA ALA A 66 11.33 -4.10 -3.54
C ALA A 66 10.66 -4.84 -4.71
N PHE A 67 10.08 -4.13 -5.68
CA PHE A 67 9.37 -4.70 -6.83
C PHE A 67 10.19 -5.72 -7.64
N TYR A 68 11.52 -5.55 -7.67
CA TYR A 68 12.47 -6.44 -8.35
C TYR A 68 12.49 -7.87 -7.75
N MET A 69 11.87 -8.07 -6.58
CA MET A 69 11.72 -9.40 -5.96
C MET A 69 10.88 -10.36 -6.77
N MET A 70 9.83 -9.86 -7.41
CA MET A 70 8.89 -10.67 -8.19
C MET A 70 9.40 -10.95 -9.61
N ASN A 71 10.59 -10.44 -9.96
CA ASN A 71 11.21 -10.56 -11.29
C ASN A 71 10.36 -10.02 -12.45
N TYR A 72 9.41 -9.12 -12.16
CA TYR A 72 8.65 -8.40 -13.19
C TYR A 72 9.42 -7.17 -13.66
N PHE A 73 9.29 -6.87 -14.95
CA PHE A 73 9.69 -5.57 -15.48
C PHE A 73 8.72 -4.49 -15.01
N ARG A 74 9.25 -3.45 -14.36
CA ARG A 74 8.48 -2.31 -13.88
C ARG A 74 8.74 -1.08 -14.75
N SER A 75 7.70 -0.56 -15.38
CA SER A 75 7.76 0.70 -16.13
C SER A 75 6.78 1.73 -15.57
N GLY A 76 7.25 2.96 -15.38
CA GLY A 76 6.37 4.11 -15.16
C GLY A 76 5.62 4.52 -16.42
N ALA A 77 6.21 4.31 -17.60
CA ALA A 77 5.65 4.72 -18.88
C ALA A 77 4.58 3.76 -19.40
N TYR A 78 4.77 2.45 -19.19
CA TYR A 78 3.84 1.40 -19.63
C TYR A 78 3.04 0.80 -18.48
N PHE A 79 3.20 1.36 -17.27
CA PHE A 79 2.66 0.88 -16.01
C PHE A 79 2.88 -0.61 -15.69
N SER A 80 3.71 -1.38 -16.42
CA SER A 80 3.88 -2.83 -16.26
C SER A 80 4.37 -3.26 -14.87
N GLY A 81 3.98 -4.45 -14.39
CA GLY A 81 4.50 -5.06 -13.17
C GLY A 81 3.50 -5.94 -12.43
N TYR A 82 3.80 -6.28 -11.17
CA TYR A 82 2.88 -6.98 -10.26
C TYR A 82 2.12 -5.98 -9.39
N TRP A 83 0.84 -5.74 -9.66
CA TRP A 83 0.04 -4.71 -8.99
C TRP A 83 -0.83 -5.22 -7.83
N ASP A 84 -0.99 -6.53 -7.73
CA ASP A 84 -1.92 -7.12 -6.77
C ASP A 84 -1.45 -6.92 -5.33
N ASN A 85 -2.29 -6.25 -4.56
CA ASN A 85 -2.08 -5.94 -3.15
C ASN A 85 -3.12 -6.64 -2.26
N ALA A 86 -3.88 -7.62 -2.77
CA ALA A 86 -4.90 -8.34 -1.99
C ALA A 86 -4.28 -9.07 -0.80
N GLN A 87 -3.15 -9.77 -1.01
CA GLN A 87 -2.44 -10.43 0.09
C GLN A 87 -1.91 -9.44 1.12
N ALA A 88 -1.40 -8.28 0.69
CA ALA A 88 -0.97 -7.24 1.62
C ALA A 88 -2.16 -6.72 2.46
N LEU A 89 -3.30 -6.46 1.81
CA LEU A 89 -4.52 -6.03 2.47
C LEU A 89 -5.01 -7.05 3.51
N ASP A 90 -5.07 -8.33 3.17
CA ASP A 90 -5.48 -9.39 4.10
C ASP A 90 -4.59 -9.44 5.35
N TYR A 91 -3.29 -9.27 5.18
CA TYR A 91 -2.35 -9.23 6.30
C TYR A 91 -2.50 -7.96 7.14
N TYR A 92 -2.72 -6.79 6.53
CA TYR A 92 -3.01 -5.57 7.28
C TYR A 92 -4.34 -5.65 8.03
N GLN A 93 -5.35 -6.31 7.48
CA GLN A 93 -6.62 -6.57 8.17
C GLN A 93 -6.42 -7.42 9.42
N LYS A 94 -5.59 -8.47 9.34
CA LYS A 94 -5.22 -9.28 10.51
C LYS A 94 -4.39 -8.50 11.52
N ALA A 95 -3.42 -7.71 11.06
CA ALA A 95 -2.66 -6.83 11.94
C ALA A 95 -3.57 -5.86 12.70
N LEU A 96 -4.55 -5.26 12.00
CA LEU A 96 -5.55 -4.37 12.57
C LEU A 96 -6.48 -5.08 13.56
N GLN A 97 -6.86 -6.33 13.29
CA GLN A 97 -7.68 -7.15 14.18
C GLN A 97 -7.00 -7.40 15.53
N TYR A 98 -5.69 -7.65 15.52
CA TYR A 98 -4.91 -7.97 16.72
C TYR A 98 -4.11 -6.78 17.26
N ALA A 99 -4.43 -5.55 16.81
CA ALA A 99 -3.65 -4.37 17.15
C ALA A 99 -3.59 -4.16 18.67
N PRO A 100 -2.39 -4.01 19.26
CA PRO A 100 -2.24 -3.91 20.71
C PRO A 100 -2.70 -2.55 21.28
N ASP A 101 -2.75 -1.53 20.43
CA ASP A 101 -3.05 -0.16 20.79
C ASP A 101 -3.56 0.65 19.58
N ARG A 102 -4.06 1.87 19.84
CA ARG A 102 -4.63 2.75 18.81
C ARG A 102 -3.59 3.26 17.80
N GLU A 103 -2.33 3.48 18.19
CA GLU A 103 -1.27 3.93 17.28
C GLU A 103 -0.89 2.82 16.29
N SER A 104 -0.77 1.60 16.79
CA SER A 104 -0.57 0.40 15.98
C SER A 104 -1.76 0.18 15.05
N ALA A 105 -2.99 0.30 15.54
CA ALA A 105 -4.20 0.20 14.73
C ALA A 105 -4.26 1.28 13.63
N ALA A 106 -3.94 2.53 13.94
CA ALA A 106 -3.87 3.62 12.97
C ALA A 106 -2.86 3.31 11.85
N ARG A 107 -1.68 2.81 12.22
CA ARG A 107 -0.64 2.38 11.29
C ARG A 107 -1.11 1.28 10.34
N TYR A 108 -1.72 0.23 10.89
CA TYR A 108 -2.19 -0.91 10.11
C TYR A 108 -3.37 -0.52 9.22
N CYS A 109 -4.29 0.31 9.73
CA CYS A 109 -5.41 0.84 8.98
C CYS A 109 -4.95 1.74 7.81
N PHE A 110 -3.94 2.57 8.01
CA PHE A 110 -3.34 3.36 6.94
C PHE A 110 -2.73 2.49 5.85
N MET A 111 -2.01 1.44 6.21
CA MET A 111 -1.44 0.52 5.23
C MET A 111 -2.51 -0.32 4.52
N ALA A 112 -3.58 -0.71 5.21
CA ALA A 112 -4.76 -1.31 4.58
C ALA A 112 -5.40 -0.35 3.57
N ALA A 113 -5.50 0.96 3.88
CA ALA A 113 -6.04 1.97 2.98
C ALA A 113 -5.22 2.12 1.69
N LYS A 114 -3.88 2.10 1.81
CA LYS A 114 -2.99 2.10 0.64
C LYS A 114 -3.16 0.84 -0.21
N ALA A 115 -3.21 -0.33 0.41
CA ALA A 115 -3.42 -1.59 -0.30
C ALA A 115 -4.79 -1.65 -1.00
N GLU A 116 -5.85 -1.17 -0.35
CA GLU A 116 -7.21 -1.07 -0.91
C GLU A 116 -7.24 -0.13 -2.12
N GLN A 117 -6.59 1.04 -2.04
CA GLN A 117 -6.45 1.93 -3.18
C GLN A 117 -5.69 1.28 -4.35
N ASN A 118 -4.63 0.52 -4.08
CA ASN A 118 -3.89 -0.20 -5.12
C ASN A 118 -4.76 -1.25 -5.83
N LEU A 119 -5.68 -1.88 -5.10
CA LEU A 119 -6.67 -2.79 -5.70
C LEU A 119 -7.67 -2.05 -6.60
N PHE A 120 -8.05 -0.82 -6.27
CA PHE A 120 -8.83 0.02 -7.17
C PHE A 120 -8.05 0.32 -8.46
N PHE A 121 -6.76 0.67 -8.37
CA PHE A 121 -5.93 0.88 -9.56
C PHE A 121 -5.86 -0.38 -10.43
N LYS A 122 -5.64 -1.55 -9.82
CA LYS A 122 -5.67 -2.84 -10.52
C LYS A 122 -7.01 -3.08 -11.21
N ASN A 123 -8.12 -2.91 -10.51
CA ASN A 123 -9.46 -3.12 -11.07
C ASN A 123 -9.75 -2.19 -12.25
N ARG A 124 -9.45 -0.89 -12.10
CA ARG A 124 -9.61 0.11 -13.16
C ARG A 124 -8.74 -0.21 -14.38
N THR A 125 -7.56 -0.79 -14.14
CA THR A 125 -6.58 -1.17 -15.18
C THR A 125 -7.02 -2.40 -15.97
N GLU A 126 -7.58 -3.40 -15.29
CA GLU A 126 -8.04 -4.65 -15.90
C GLU A 126 -9.37 -4.50 -16.66
N ASN A 127 -10.22 -3.56 -16.23
CA ASN A 127 -11.59 -3.41 -16.76
C ASN A 127 -11.78 -2.23 -17.72
N ARG A 128 -10.72 -1.52 -18.12
CA ARG A 128 -10.83 -0.45 -19.12
C ARG A 128 -10.75 -1.00 -20.55
N PRO A 129 -11.55 -0.49 -21.50
CA PRO A 129 -11.39 -0.80 -22.91
C PRO A 129 -9.95 -0.51 -23.35
N ASP A 130 -9.41 -1.31 -24.26
CA ASP A 130 -8.15 -1.01 -24.95
C ASP A 130 -8.39 0.16 -25.93
N ASP A 131 -8.53 1.38 -25.41
CA ASP A 131 -8.35 2.58 -26.22
C ASP A 131 -6.87 3.02 -26.18
N ASP A 132 -6.37 3.44 -27.35
CA ASP A 132 -4.93 3.54 -27.71
C ASP A 132 -4.07 4.49 -26.86
N TYR A 133 -4.65 5.20 -25.87
CA TYR A 133 -3.92 6.17 -25.06
C TYR A 133 -3.67 5.66 -23.64
N TRP A 134 -2.51 5.02 -23.48
CA TRP A 134 -1.92 4.61 -22.19
C TRP A 134 -1.95 5.71 -21.11
N TRP A 135 -1.98 6.99 -21.50
CA TRP A 135 -1.96 8.12 -20.59
C TRP A 135 -3.27 8.23 -19.82
N GLY A 136 -4.42 8.07 -20.49
CA GLY A 136 -5.74 8.18 -19.86
C GLY A 136 -6.06 7.05 -18.88
N LYS A 137 -5.41 5.88 -19.03
CA LYS A 137 -5.58 4.70 -18.17
C LYS A 137 -5.05 4.91 -16.75
N TYR A 138 -4.02 5.75 -16.58
CA TYR A 138 -3.26 5.84 -15.33
C TYR A 138 -2.99 7.26 -14.82
N THR A 139 -3.25 8.31 -15.60
CA THR A 139 -3.15 9.67 -15.05
C THR A 139 -4.33 9.98 -14.16
N ILE A 140 -4.02 10.12 -12.88
CA ILE A 140 -4.77 10.90 -11.92
C ILE A 140 -3.93 12.16 -11.80
N ASP A 141 -4.04 13.01 -12.81
CA ASP A 141 -3.26 14.23 -12.85
C ASP A 141 -4.06 15.35 -12.21
N GLU A 142 -3.46 16.07 -11.26
CA GLU A 142 -4.08 17.28 -10.69
C GLU A 142 -4.30 18.37 -11.75
N TRP A 143 -3.63 18.22 -12.91
CA TRP A 143 -3.76 19.07 -14.10
C TRP A 143 -4.97 18.70 -14.98
N ASP A 144 -5.66 17.58 -14.70
CA ASP A 144 -6.98 17.22 -15.22
C ASP A 144 -7.99 17.19 -14.05
N PRO A 145 -8.58 18.35 -13.70
CA PRO A 145 -9.48 18.46 -12.55
C PRO A 145 -10.70 17.54 -12.65
N ASP A 146 -11.20 17.31 -13.87
CA ASP A 146 -12.38 16.49 -14.13
C ASP A 146 -12.05 15.01 -13.98
N GLY A 147 -10.95 14.55 -14.57
CA GLY A 147 -10.46 13.17 -14.39
C GLY A 147 -10.11 12.85 -12.94
N TYR A 148 -9.57 13.84 -12.21
CA TYR A 148 -9.29 13.72 -10.80
C TYR A 148 -10.57 13.63 -9.96
N ALA A 149 -11.55 14.50 -10.20
CA ALA A 149 -12.85 14.46 -9.53
C ALA A 149 -13.58 13.12 -9.80
N GLN A 150 -13.59 12.65 -11.04
CA GLN A 150 -14.20 11.37 -11.43
C GLN A 150 -13.53 10.20 -10.70
N PHE A 151 -12.19 10.19 -10.65
CA PHE A 151 -11.45 9.19 -9.87
C PHE A 151 -11.92 9.14 -8.41
N HIS A 152 -12.10 10.31 -7.77
CA HIS A 152 -12.54 10.39 -6.39
C HIS A 152 -14.00 9.93 -6.20
N GLN A 153 -14.85 10.10 -7.22
CA GLN A 153 -16.21 9.56 -7.20
C GLN A 153 -16.22 8.03 -7.40
N ASP A 154 -15.45 7.52 -8.35
CA ASP A 154 -15.40 6.09 -8.69
C ASP A 154 -14.88 5.25 -7.54
N ILE A 155 -13.75 5.63 -6.95
CA ILE A 155 -13.14 4.90 -5.83
C ILE A 155 -14.08 4.87 -4.61
N LYS A 156 -14.88 5.92 -4.40
CA LYS A 156 -15.93 5.96 -3.37
C LYS A 156 -17.08 5.04 -3.71
N LYS A 157 -17.64 5.18 -4.92
CA LYS A 157 -18.80 4.39 -5.39
C LYS A 157 -18.52 2.89 -5.40
N GLN A 158 -17.28 2.49 -5.69
CA GLN A 158 -16.85 1.10 -5.74
C GLN A 158 -16.39 0.56 -4.38
N GLY A 159 -16.39 1.36 -3.32
CA GLY A 159 -16.11 0.91 -1.95
C GLY A 159 -14.63 0.77 -1.59
N TYR A 160 -13.69 1.29 -2.39
CA TYR A 160 -12.24 1.21 -2.14
C TYR A 160 -11.72 2.35 -1.25
N ARG A 161 -12.54 2.81 -0.31
CA ARG A 161 -12.21 3.89 0.65
C ARG A 161 -12.45 3.53 2.10
N LYS A 162 -12.89 2.31 2.37
CA LYS A 162 -13.31 1.86 3.69
C LYS A 162 -12.24 2.12 4.75
N TYR A 163 -10.97 1.81 4.45
CA TYR A 163 -9.90 2.00 5.44
C TYR A 163 -9.45 3.45 5.57
N PHE A 164 -9.59 4.26 4.52
CA PHE A 164 -9.37 5.71 4.63
C PHE A 164 -10.45 6.39 5.49
N GLU A 165 -11.71 5.99 5.30
CA GLU A 165 -12.85 6.43 6.12
C GLU A 165 -12.63 6.03 7.58
N ARG A 166 -12.30 4.76 7.81
CA ARG A 166 -12.01 4.23 9.14
C ARG A 166 -10.82 4.92 9.80
N LEU A 167 -9.75 5.17 9.04
CA LEU A 167 -8.56 5.85 9.55
C LEU A 167 -8.89 7.24 10.10
N ARG A 168 -9.74 7.98 9.39
CA ARG A 168 -10.23 9.29 9.84
C ARG A 168 -11.22 9.20 11.00
N SER A 169 -12.18 8.27 10.96
CA SER A 169 -13.21 8.19 12.00
C SER A 169 -12.64 7.74 13.33
N ASP A 170 -11.83 6.68 13.30
CA ASP A 170 -11.47 5.93 14.48
C ASP A 170 -10.14 6.39 15.08
N TYR A 171 -9.25 6.98 14.27
CA TYR A 171 -7.85 7.21 14.65
C TYR A 171 -7.33 8.63 14.39
N LYS A 172 -8.20 9.62 14.12
CA LYS A 172 -7.78 11.01 13.84
C LYS A 172 -6.97 11.68 14.95
N ASP A 173 -7.11 11.20 16.17
CA ASP A 173 -6.45 11.68 17.39
C ASP A 173 -5.06 11.06 17.60
N THR A 174 -4.68 10.03 16.82
CA THR A 174 -3.39 9.36 16.94
C THR A 174 -2.25 10.17 16.33
N ASP A 175 -1.06 10.07 16.94
CA ASP A 175 0.16 10.68 16.42
C ASP A 175 0.51 10.15 15.03
N TYR A 176 0.27 8.85 14.81
CA TYR A 176 0.45 8.24 13.50
C TYR A 176 -0.43 8.90 12.44
N TYR A 177 -1.72 9.13 12.72
CA TYR A 177 -2.63 9.80 11.79
C TYR A 177 -2.16 11.21 11.45
N GLN A 178 -1.80 11.98 12.47
CA GLN A 178 -1.31 13.34 12.31
C GLN A 178 -0.05 13.38 11.43
N ARG A 179 0.87 12.42 11.62
CA ARG A 179 2.03 12.26 10.75
C ARG A 179 1.65 11.85 9.33
N ALA A 180 0.72 10.92 9.19
CA ALA A 180 0.25 10.43 7.89
C ALA A 180 -0.36 11.54 7.03
N ILE A 181 -1.20 12.41 7.62
CA ILE A 181 -1.75 13.58 6.91
C ILE A 181 -0.63 14.50 6.40
N ARG A 182 0.38 14.79 7.25
CA ARG A 182 1.47 15.70 6.87
C ARG A 182 2.35 15.13 5.75
N GLU A 183 2.54 13.82 5.71
CA GLU A 183 3.48 13.17 4.79
C GLU A 183 2.83 12.58 3.53
N CYS A 184 1.51 12.31 3.54
CA CYS A 184 0.79 11.70 2.43
C CYS A 184 -0.20 12.70 1.80
N LYS A 185 0.20 13.33 0.70
CA LYS A 185 -0.63 14.29 -0.06
C LYS A 185 -2.00 13.74 -0.44
N TYR A 186 -2.08 12.45 -0.81
CA TYR A 186 -3.37 11.82 -1.13
C TYR A 186 -4.30 11.80 0.09
N LEU A 187 -3.79 11.38 1.25
CA LEU A 187 -4.57 11.37 2.50
C LEU A 187 -4.97 12.80 2.89
N GLU A 188 -4.05 13.76 2.80
CA GLU A 188 -4.36 15.18 3.05
C GLU A 188 -5.50 15.66 2.14
N TYR A 189 -5.39 15.42 0.83
CA TYR A 189 -6.41 15.78 -0.14
C TYR A 189 -7.78 15.16 0.20
N TYR A 190 -7.77 13.86 0.48
CA TYR A 190 -8.95 13.07 0.80
C TYR A 190 -9.66 13.61 2.04
N VAL A 191 -8.92 13.91 3.11
CA VAL A 191 -9.48 14.42 4.37
C VAL A 191 -10.02 15.85 4.23
N ARG A 192 -9.39 16.71 3.41
CA ARG A 192 -9.79 18.13 3.26
C ARG A 192 -11.10 18.37 2.49
N ARG A 193 -11.55 17.41 1.68
CA ARG A 193 -12.70 17.56 0.76
C ARG A 193 -13.92 16.71 1.15
N MET A 194 -13.99 16.31 2.42
CA MET A 194 -15.12 15.60 3.01
C MET A 194 -15.57 16.31 4.28
#